data_AF-A0A954MPR9-F1
#
_entry.id   AF-A0A954MPR9-F1
#
_cell.length_a   1.000
_cell.length_b   1.000
_cell.length_c   1.000
_cell.angle_alpha   90.00
_cell.angle_beta   90.00
_cell.angle_gamma   90.00
#
_symmetry.space_group_name_H-M   'P 1'
#
loop_
_entity.id
_entity.type
_entity.pdbx_description
1 polymer ?
#
loop_
_entity_poly.entity_id
_entity_poly.type
_entity_poly.pdbx_seq_one_letter_code
_entity_poly.pdbx_strand_id
1 'polypeptide(L)'
;MQSWSTLPLMLLLLSSVALAQPEAGRDPRKANPQDARNQLSKTPAPAEDPQFAKYGIYEKVAPRPDAIEPVATKLPLELRHGDRIALIGNTLFDRAQHFGHVEALIQQKYPDNELVVRNLSWSADTIALQPRPENFADVEQHLKHERADVILAAFGFNESFAGEEGLPQFREQLARYLRHLKSHAYNGTSAPRVVLVSPIANENIAAIPAADLNNARIQTYAKVMQEVAAAEGVGYVDVFTPTQQAMESLGSDLTINGAHLNEEGYAAFANALYEGLFSERAPAISEPVRQIVIDKNREYFRRYRPLNTFYYTGGRNKAYGYLDFLPAMRNFELLTQQHDEMIWELAREGKIPAPASRVAEARGQLQIKASHLPSLPETSQARGANEWLSPVDEYSEFEIDPRFEVNIFADETMFPELACPIQMRWDSKGRLWVSCSTTYPHVYPGQQPNDKLIILEDTDGNGRADKCTTFADDLHIPLSFEFG
;
A
#
# COMPACT_ATOMS: atom_id res chain seq x y z
N MET A 1 -16.98 -5.98 -56.83
CA MET A 1 -16.40 -7.29 -56.49
C MET A 1 -15.02 -7.03 -55.90
N GLN A 2 -14.94 -6.87 -54.58
CA GLN A 2 -13.70 -6.72 -53.82
C GLN A 2 -13.45 -8.05 -53.11
N SER A 3 -12.25 -8.61 -53.32
CA SER A 3 -11.77 -9.83 -52.68
C SER A 3 -11.51 -9.55 -51.20
N TRP A 4 -12.14 -10.32 -50.33
CA TRP A 4 -11.81 -10.37 -48.92
C TRP A 4 -10.58 -11.26 -48.77
N SER A 5 -9.43 -10.65 -48.52
CA SER A 5 -8.22 -11.34 -48.08
C SER A 5 -8.40 -11.81 -46.64
N THR A 6 -7.95 -13.04 -46.40
CA THR A 6 -7.91 -13.78 -45.15
C THR A 6 -7.40 -12.95 -43.97
N LEU A 7 -8.24 -12.71 -42.97
CA LEU A 7 -7.80 -12.34 -41.62
C LEU A 7 -7.29 -13.60 -40.91
N PRO A 8 -6.08 -13.63 -40.35
CA PRO A 8 -5.64 -14.71 -39.48
C PRO A 8 -6.38 -14.59 -38.14
N LEU A 9 -7.16 -15.61 -37.79
CA LEU A 9 -7.70 -15.78 -36.46
C LEU A 9 -6.59 -16.40 -35.59
N MET A 10 -5.80 -15.57 -34.92
CA MET A 10 -4.71 -16.01 -34.05
C MET A 10 -5.25 -16.26 -32.63
N LEU A 11 -5.30 -17.52 -32.21
CA LEU A 11 -5.64 -17.95 -30.85
C LEU A 11 -4.32 -18.11 -30.08
N LEU A 12 -4.14 -17.40 -28.96
CA LEU A 12 -2.94 -17.49 -28.10
C LEU A 12 -3.35 -17.96 -26.70
N LEU A 13 -2.76 -19.07 -26.28
CA LEU A 13 -2.95 -19.74 -24.99
C LEU A 13 -1.83 -19.35 -24.02
N LEU A 14 -2.19 -18.83 -22.85
CA LEU A 14 -1.34 -18.82 -21.66
C LEU A 14 -2.13 -19.45 -20.52
N SER A 15 -1.56 -20.54 -19.98
CA SER A 15 -2.20 -21.57 -19.16
C SER A 15 -3.32 -22.32 -19.87
N SER A 16 -3.07 -23.59 -20.16
CA SER A 16 -4.08 -24.54 -20.62
C SER A 16 -5.16 -24.73 -19.56
N VAL A 17 -6.24 -23.95 -19.64
CA VAL A 17 -7.57 -24.54 -19.40
C VAL A 17 -8.03 -25.03 -20.77
N ALA A 18 -7.51 -26.19 -21.16
CA ALA A 18 -8.21 -26.99 -22.15
C ALA A 18 -9.61 -27.23 -21.58
N LEU A 19 -10.65 -26.71 -22.25
CA LEU A 19 -11.95 -27.33 -22.19
C LEU A 19 -11.81 -28.70 -22.87
N ALA A 20 -11.16 -29.63 -22.18
CA ALA A 20 -11.20 -31.03 -22.50
C ALA A 20 -12.69 -31.38 -22.53
N GLN A 21 -13.18 -31.86 -23.68
CA GLN A 21 -14.42 -32.62 -23.66
C GLN A 21 -14.24 -33.71 -22.60
N PRO A 22 -15.18 -33.87 -21.66
CA PRO A 22 -15.04 -34.90 -20.65
C PRO A 22 -14.90 -36.23 -21.38
N GLU A 23 -13.74 -36.87 -21.26
CA GLU A 23 -13.56 -38.25 -21.68
C GLU A 23 -14.71 -39.04 -21.04
N ALA A 24 -15.53 -39.67 -21.88
CA ALA A 24 -16.67 -40.46 -21.40
C ALA A 24 -16.15 -41.55 -20.44
N GLY A 25 -16.37 -41.36 -19.14
CA GLY A 25 -15.93 -42.29 -18.08
C GLY A 25 -14.96 -41.72 -17.05
N ARG A 26 -14.45 -40.48 -17.17
CA ARG A 26 -13.57 -39.87 -16.16
C ARG A 26 -14.39 -39.26 -15.03
N ASP A 27 -14.30 -39.81 -13.81
CA ASP A 27 -14.92 -39.21 -12.61
C ASP A 27 -14.17 -37.91 -12.27
N PRO A 28 -14.80 -36.72 -12.37
CA PRO A 28 -14.14 -35.44 -12.11
C PRO A 28 -13.66 -35.29 -10.65
N ARG A 29 -14.06 -36.20 -9.74
CA ARG A 29 -13.60 -36.24 -8.35
C ARG A 29 -12.32 -37.07 -8.14
N LYS A 30 -11.87 -37.84 -9.14
CA LYS A 30 -10.60 -38.58 -9.06
C LYS A 30 -9.47 -37.72 -9.63
N ALA A 31 -8.61 -37.22 -8.74
CA ALA A 31 -7.37 -36.56 -9.10
C ALA A 31 -6.51 -37.49 -9.98
N ASN A 32 -5.99 -36.98 -11.10
CA ASN A 32 -5.05 -37.72 -11.93
C ASN A 32 -3.72 -37.87 -11.16
N PRO A 33 -3.31 -39.07 -10.73
CA PRO A 33 -2.10 -39.24 -9.91
C PRO A 33 -0.82 -38.87 -10.67
N GLN A 34 -0.85 -38.82 -12.01
CA GLN A 34 0.28 -38.40 -12.84
C GLN A 34 0.37 -36.88 -13.04
N ASP A 35 -0.68 -36.13 -12.71
CA ASP A 35 -0.67 -34.68 -12.76
C ASP A 35 0.38 -34.13 -11.78
N ALA A 36 1.23 -33.22 -12.26
CA ALA A 36 2.32 -32.64 -11.48
C ALA A 36 1.84 -32.07 -10.13
N ARG A 37 0.61 -31.52 -10.06
CA ARG A 37 0.05 -31.01 -8.78
C ARG A 37 -0.14 -32.10 -7.72
N ASN A 38 -0.27 -33.35 -8.14
CA ASN A 38 -0.49 -34.53 -7.31
C ASN A 38 0.79 -35.34 -7.07
N GLN A 39 1.91 -34.97 -7.71
CA GLN A 39 3.22 -35.56 -7.45
C GLN A 39 3.92 -34.81 -6.30
N LEU A 40 4.60 -35.55 -5.42
CA LEU A 40 5.38 -34.97 -4.33
C LEU A 40 6.77 -34.57 -4.84
N SER A 41 7.19 -33.35 -4.52
CA SER A 41 8.55 -32.89 -4.81
C SER A 41 9.58 -33.80 -4.13
N LYS A 42 10.68 -34.12 -4.83
CA LYS A 42 11.83 -34.83 -4.25
C LYS A 42 12.66 -33.93 -3.32
N THR A 43 12.48 -32.62 -3.39
CA THR A 43 13.14 -31.65 -2.52
C THR A 43 12.35 -31.51 -1.21
N PRO A 44 12.96 -31.75 -0.04
CA PRO A 44 12.32 -31.49 1.24
C PRO A 44 11.91 -30.02 1.35
N ALA A 45 10.74 -29.74 1.93
CA ALA A 45 10.39 -28.36 2.27
C ALA A 45 11.42 -27.80 3.28
N PRO A 46 11.86 -26.54 3.15
CA PRO A 46 12.64 -25.88 4.18
C PRO A 46 11.89 -25.95 5.51
N ALA A 47 12.63 -26.12 6.61
CA ALA A 47 12.03 -26.09 7.94
C ALA A 47 11.44 -24.69 8.20
N GLU A 48 10.16 -24.63 8.59
CA GLU A 48 9.56 -23.39 9.08
C GLU A 48 10.26 -22.98 10.38
N ASP A 49 10.88 -21.80 10.41
CA ASP A 49 11.42 -21.25 11.66
C ASP A 49 10.28 -20.61 12.46
N PRO A 50 9.91 -21.17 13.64
CA PRO A 50 8.81 -20.67 14.45
C PRO A 50 9.03 -19.22 14.93
N GLN A 51 10.26 -18.70 14.89
CA GLN A 51 10.56 -17.32 15.24
C GLN A 51 9.90 -16.31 14.28
N PHE A 52 9.56 -16.70 13.05
CA PHE A 52 8.90 -15.81 12.10
C PHE A 52 7.41 -15.62 12.37
N ALA A 53 6.78 -16.52 13.13
CA ALA A 53 5.34 -16.47 13.38
C ALA A 53 4.89 -15.14 14.02
N LYS A 54 5.75 -14.51 14.82
CA LYS A 54 5.47 -13.22 15.47
C LYS A 54 5.33 -12.03 14.51
N TYR A 55 5.80 -12.15 13.27
CA TYR A 55 5.65 -11.12 12.23
C TYR A 55 4.32 -11.25 11.47
N GLY A 56 3.55 -12.31 11.74
CA GLY A 56 2.18 -12.44 11.29
C GLY A 56 1.21 -11.77 12.26
N ILE A 57 0.47 -10.76 11.79
CA ILE A 57 -0.57 -10.07 12.55
C ILE A 57 -1.93 -10.52 11.99
N TYR A 58 -2.44 -11.63 12.54
CA TYR A 58 -3.67 -12.26 12.08
C TYR A 58 -4.84 -11.93 12.98
N GLU A 59 -5.99 -11.57 12.41
CA GLU A 59 -7.22 -11.23 13.15
C GLU A 59 -7.57 -12.26 14.23
N LYS A 60 -7.46 -13.54 13.90
CA LYS A 60 -7.88 -14.64 14.78
C LYS A 60 -7.00 -14.84 16.02
N VAL A 61 -5.73 -14.38 15.99
CA VAL A 61 -4.76 -14.69 17.05
C VAL A 61 -3.94 -13.49 17.54
N ALA A 62 -3.98 -12.35 16.85
CA ALA A 62 -3.26 -11.17 17.26
C ALA A 62 -3.82 -10.64 18.60
N PRO A 63 -2.95 -10.26 19.56
CA PRO A 63 -3.39 -9.79 20.86
C PRO A 63 -4.30 -8.56 20.77
N ARG A 64 -5.31 -8.52 21.64
CA ARG A 64 -6.10 -7.30 21.88
C ARG A 64 -5.55 -6.54 23.09
N PRO A 65 -5.73 -5.22 23.14
CA PRO A 65 -5.35 -4.43 24.30
C PRO A 65 -6.25 -4.75 25.51
N ASP A 66 -5.69 -4.64 26.71
CA ASP A 66 -6.47 -4.75 27.95
C ASP A 66 -7.26 -3.46 28.20
N ALA A 67 -8.40 -3.56 28.88
CA ALA A 67 -9.17 -2.40 29.30
C ALA A 67 -8.41 -1.58 30.35
N ILE A 68 -8.54 -0.26 30.30
CA ILE A 68 -7.90 0.67 31.23
C ILE A 68 -8.74 1.92 31.43
N GLU A 69 -8.57 2.57 32.58
CA GLU A 69 -9.24 3.85 32.85
C GLU A 69 -8.71 4.93 31.89
N PRO A 70 -9.58 5.62 31.14
CA PRO A 70 -9.12 6.59 30.16
C PRO A 70 -8.45 7.82 30.77
N VAL A 71 -7.59 8.46 29.97
CA VAL A 71 -7.00 9.76 30.30
C VAL A 71 -7.60 10.86 29.43
N ALA A 72 -7.80 12.05 30.01
CA ALA A 72 -8.18 13.21 29.24
C ALA A 72 -6.98 13.72 28.43
N THR A 73 -7.20 14.03 27.15
CA THR A 73 -6.16 14.60 26.28
C THR A 73 -6.32 16.10 26.20
N LYS A 74 -5.26 16.85 26.48
CA LYS A 74 -5.25 18.32 26.41
C LYS A 74 -4.34 18.78 25.27
N LEU A 75 -4.69 19.91 24.68
CA LEU A 75 -3.86 20.65 23.74
C LEU A 75 -3.35 21.93 24.45
N PRO A 76 -2.10 22.40 24.23
CA PRO A 76 -1.08 21.83 23.35
C PRO A 76 -0.69 20.40 23.74
N LEU A 77 -0.49 19.54 22.74
CA LEU A 77 -0.13 18.14 22.94
C LEU A 77 1.32 18.06 23.40
N GLU A 78 1.53 17.47 24.57
CA GLU A 78 2.86 17.16 25.08
C GLU A 78 3.25 15.73 24.70
N LEU A 79 4.32 15.60 23.91
CA LEU A 79 4.93 14.31 23.57
C LEU A 79 6.13 14.04 24.49
N ARG A 80 6.28 12.78 24.86
CA ARG A 80 7.31 12.27 25.78
C ARG A 80 8.34 11.46 25.00
N HIS A 81 9.51 11.29 25.59
CA HIS A 81 10.53 10.42 25.02
C HIS A 81 9.98 8.99 24.88
N GLY A 82 10.15 8.40 23.70
CA GLY A 82 9.67 7.07 23.34
C GLY A 82 8.18 6.97 22.99
N ASP A 83 7.43 8.08 22.98
CA ASP A 83 6.01 8.05 22.61
C ASP A 83 5.82 7.48 21.20
N ARG A 84 4.87 6.55 21.07
CA ARG A 84 4.48 5.91 19.82
C ARG A 84 3.16 6.48 19.33
N ILE A 85 3.18 7.15 18.18
CA ILE A 85 2.06 7.89 17.61
C ILE A 85 1.47 7.07 16.46
N ALA A 86 0.19 6.74 16.57
CA ALA A 86 -0.56 6.09 15.50
C ALA A 86 -1.45 7.10 14.77
N LEU A 87 -1.37 7.12 13.44
CA LEU A 87 -2.33 7.81 12.57
C LEU A 87 -3.38 6.81 12.12
N ILE A 88 -4.65 7.06 12.46
CA ILE A 88 -5.79 6.22 12.03
C ILE A 88 -6.83 7.08 11.32
N GLY A 89 -7.64 6.48 10.46
CA GLY A 89 -8.67 7.21 9.75
C GLY A 89 -8.76 6.87 8.28
N ASN A 90 -9.30 7.82 7.53
CA ASN A 90 -9.60 7.69 6.13
C ASN A 90 -8.45 8.12 5.20
N THR A 91 -8.79 8.40 3.94
CA THR A 91 -7.89 8.78 2.85
C THR A 91 -6.98 9.98 3.16
N LEU A 92 -7.37 10.90 4.06
CA LEU A 92 -6.55 12.05 4.44
C LEU A 92 -5.21 11.60 5.04
N PHE A 93 -5.23 10.72 6.04
CA PHE A 93 -3.98 10.19 6.59
C PHE A 93 -3.38 9.12 5.67
N ASP A 94 -4.18 8.34 4.95
CA ASP A 94 -3.66 7.27 4.09
C ASP A 94 -2.77 7.85 3.00
N ARG A 95 -3.14 8.99 2.41
CA ARG A 95 -2.31 9.66 1.41
C ARG A 95 -1.19 10.52 2.00
N ALA A 96 -1.32 11.05 3.23
CA ALA A 96 -0.26 11.85 3.87
C ALA A 96 1.09 11.10 3.95
N GLN A 97 1.05 9.76 3.98
CA GLN A 97 2.27 8.93 4.01
C GLN A 97 3.20 9.17 2.81
N HIS A 98 2.65 9.56 1.65
CA HIS A 98 3.42 9.80 0.43
C HIS A 98 4.18 11.13 0.45
N PHE A 99 3.82 12.04 1.36
CA PHE A 99 4.35 13.41 1.40
C PHE A 99 5.17 13.69 2.67
N GLY A 100 4.96 12.96 3.76
CA GLY A 100 5.84 12.99 4.94
C GLY A 100 5.82 14.27 5.81
N HIS A 101 5.05 15.30 5.43
CA HIS A 101 5.08 16.59 6.12
C HIS A 101 4.69 16.51 7.62
N VAL A 102 3.65 15.76 7.96
CA VAL A 102 3.12 15.68 9.34
C VAL A 102 4.18 15.16 10.31
N GLU A 103 4.77 14.02 10.01
CA GLU A 103 5.77 13.39 10.87
C GLU A 103 7.08 14.18 10.91
N ALA A 104 7.52 14.74 9.77
CA ALA A 104 8.73 15.56 9.74
C ALA A 104 8.65 16.77 10.69
N LEU A 105 7.51 17.48 10.70
CA LEU A 105 7.29 18.60 11.61
C LEU A 105 7.25 18.15 13.09
N ILE A 106 6.62 17.01 13.38
CA ILE A 106 6.59 16.46 14.75
C ILE A 106 8.00 16.10 15.24
N GLN A 107 8.80 15.43 14.40
CA GLN A 107 10.17 15.03 14.74
C GLN A 107 11.08 16.25 14.93
N GLN A 108 10.90 17.30 14.12
CA GLN A 108 11.62 18.59 14.29
C GLN A 108 11.28 19.31 15.59
N LYS A 109 10.04 19.19 16.08
CA LYS A 109 9.63 19.80 17.35
C LYS A 109 10.24 19.07 18.55
N TYR A 110 10.39 17.75 18.44
CA TYR A 110 10.85 16.88 19.52
C TYR A 110 12.09 16.06 19.13
N PRO A 111 13.21 16.71 18.80
CA PRO A 111 14.39 16.04 18.24
C PRO A 111 15.05 15.03 19.21
N ASP A 112 14.86 15.20 20.52
CA ASP A 112 15.45 14.34 21.56
C ASP A 112 14.49 13.25 22.09
N ASN A 113 13.28 13.18 21.55
CA ASN A 113 12.24 12.30 22.10
C ASN A 113 12.19 10.91 21.46
N GLU A 114 12.96 10.62 20.40
CA GLU A 114 12.97 9.29 19.75
C GLU A 114 11.53 8.79 19.44
N LEU A 115 10.71 9.68 18.88
CA LEU A 115 9.30 9.40 18.63
C LEU A 115 9.15 8.38 17.50
N VAL A 116 8.21 7.45 17.65
CA VAL A 116 7.87 6.47 16.61
C VAL A 116 6.51 6.84 16.03
N VAL A 117 6.41 7.06 14.71
CA VAL A 117 5.13 7.34 14.05
C VAL A 117 4.76 6.23 13.07
N ARG A 118 3.52 5.75 13.16
CA ARG A 118 2.97 4.66 12.33
C ARG A 118 1.65 5.06 11.73
N ASN A 119 1.52 4.86 10.42
CA ASN A 119 0.30 5.15 9.70
C ASN A 119 -0.52 3.87 9.49
N LEU A 120 -1.66 3.80 10.18
CA LEU A 120 -2.58 2.67 10.16
C LEU A 120 -3.89 3.00 9.41
N SER A 121 -4.03 4.20 8.86
CA SER A 121 -5.24 4.69 8.17
C SER A 121 -5.50 3.97 6.85
N TRP A 122 -6.77 3.78 6.46
CA TRP A 122 -7.19 3.13 5.21
C TRP A 122 -8.07 4.06 4.39
N SER A 123 -7.80 4.19 3.09
CA SER A 123 -8.70 4.89 2.18
C SER A 123 -10.16 4.43 2.33
N ALA A 124 -11.08 5.39 2.33
CA ALA A 124 -12.52 5.19 2.51
C ALA A 124 -13.00 4.66 3.87
N ASP A 125 -12.13 4.48 4.86
CA ASP A 125 -12.58 4.10 6.21
C ASP A 125 -13.60 5.10 6.78
N THR A 126 -14.60 4.58 7.47
CA THR A 126 -15.50 5.34 8.35
C THR A 126 -15.36 4.83 9.77
N ILE A 127 -15.93 5.53 10.75
CA ILE A 127 -16.00 5.07 12.13
C ILE A 127 -16.74 3.72 12.23
N ALA A 128 -17.78 3.51 11.42
CA ALA A 128 -18.65 2.34 11.52
C ALA A 128 -18.23 1.16 10.61
N LEU A 129 -17.49 1.43 9.53
CA LEU A 129 -17.14 0.43 8.52
C LEU A 129 -15.67 0.58 8.11
N GLN A 130 -14.88 -0.44 8.45
CA GLN A 130 -13.43 -0.53 8.19
C GLN A 130 -13.10 -1.91 7.62
N PRO A 131 -13.44 -2.20 6.35
CA PRO A 131 -13.25 -3.52 5.78
C PRO A 131 -11.76 -3.86 5.70
N ARG A 132 -11.42 -5.11 6.01
CA ARG A 132 -10.06 -5.63 5.94
C ARG A 132 -10.06 -6.94 5.14
N PRO A 133 -8.94 -7.30 4.48
CA PRO A 133 -8.79 -8.62 3.88
C PRO A 133 -9.03 -9.73 4.91
N GLU A 134 -9.43 -10.91 4.45
CA GLU A 134 -9.71 -12.04 5.35
C GLU A 134 -8.54 -12.30 6.31
N ASN A 135 -8.85 -12.44 7.60
CA ASN A 135 -7.89 -12.73 8.67
C ASN A 135 -6.77 -11.69 8.83
N PHE A 136 -6.91 -10.51 8.21
CA PHE A 136 -6.08 -9.35 8.49
C PHE A 136 -6.55 -8.69 9.79
N ALA A 137 -5.63 -8.43 10.71
CA ALA A 137 -5.97 -7.89 12.02
C ALA A 137 -6.66 -6.52 11.94
N ASP A 138 -7.56 -6.25 12.87
CA ASP A 138 -8.26 -4.97 12.90
C ASP A 138 -7.37 -3.83 13.44
N VAL A 139 -7.91 -2.61 13.39
CA VAL A 139 -7.17 -1.41 13.83
C VAL A 139 -6.72 -1.51 15.29
N GLU A 140 -7.48 -2.14 16.18
CA GLU A 140 -7.13 -2.25 17.60
C GLU A 140 -5.97 -3.20 17.83
N GLN A 141 -5.97 -4.34 17.14
CA GLN A 141 -4.88 -5.30 17.18
C GLN A 141 -3.60 -4.68 16.59
N HIS A 142 -3.70 -3.86 15.54
CA HIS A 142 -2.55 -3.12 15.02
C HIS A 142 -2.08 -2.01 15.97
N LEU A 143 -2.98 -1.26 16.60
CA LEU A 143 -2.61 -0.29 17.63
C LEU A 143 -1.89 -0.96 18.81
N LYS A 144 -2.32 -2.16 19.21
CA LYS A 144 -1.67 -3.00 20.24
C LYS A 144 -0.29 -3.48 19.79
N HIS A 145 -0.18 -3.96 18.55
CA HIS A 145 1.09 -4.38 17.96
C HIS A 145 2.09 -3.22 17.93
N GLU A 146 1.64 -2.04 17.50
CA GLU A 146 2.43 -0.82 17.43
C GLU A 146 2.57 -0.10 18.76
N ARG A 147 1.98 -0.62 19.84
CA ARG A 147 2.09 -0.09 21.21
C ARG A 147 1.75 1.40 21.31
N ALA A 148 0.65 1.83 20.69
CA ALA A 148 0.32 3.25 20.58
C ALA A 148 0.14 3.94 21.96
N ASP A 149 0.81 5.08 22.15
CA ASP A 149 0.68 6.00 23.29
C ASP A 149 -0.18 7.22 22.95
N VAL A 150 -0.14 7.63 21.68
CA VAL A 150 -0.87 8.76 21.13
C VAL A 150 -1.56 8.32 19.85
N ILE A 151 -2.82 8.70 19.68
CA ILE A 151 -3.61 8.36 18.48
C ILE A 151 -4.15 9.64 17.87
N LEU A 152 -3.75 9.92 16.63
CA LEU A 152 -4.34 10.98 15.80
C LEU A 152 -5.36 10.33 14.87
N ALA A 153 -6.63 10.69 15.01
CA ALA A 153 -7.75 10.06 14.31
C ALA A 153 -8.43 11.03 13.34
N ALA A 154 -8.39 10.76 12.03
CA ALA A 154 -9.04 11.57 11.00
C ALA A 154 -10.26 10.88 10.40
N PHE A 155 -11.46 11.37 10.74
CA PHE A 155 -12.76 10.86 10.29
C PHE A 155 -13.70 12.02 9.94
N GLY A 156 -14.94 11.72 9.55
CA GLY A 156 -16.00 12.71 9.32
C GLY A 156 -16.21 13.06 7.85
N PHE A 157 -15.20 12.94 6.99
CA PHE A 157 -15.33 13.25 5.56
C PHE A 157 -16.28 12.27 4.86
N ASN A 158 -16.02 10.97 5.00
CA ASN A 158 -16.85 9.92 4.38
C ASN A 158 -18.25 9.87 5.00
N GLU A 159 -18.33 10.05 6.32
CA GLU A 159 -19.59 10.11 7.05
C GLU A 159 -20.44 11.31 6.61
N SER A 160 -19.80 12.41 6.21
CA SER A 160 -20.52 13.61 5.75
C SER A 160 -21.45 13.31 4.58
N PHE A 161 -21.18 12.33 3.73
CA PHE A 161 -22.03 12.01 2.57
C PHE A 161 -23.46 11.58 2.94
N ALA A 162 -23.72 11.22 4.21
CA ALA A 162 -25.07 10.94 4.71
C ALA A 162 -25.95 12.19 4.89
N GLY A 163 -25.42 13.41 4.66
CA GLY A 163 -26.22 14.63 4.77
C GLY A 163 -26.59 14.98 6.21
N GLU A 164 -27.51 15.92 6.39
CA GLU A 164 -27.98 16.33 7.73
C GLU A 164 -28.68 15.19 8.48
N GLU A 165 -29.37 14.31 7.75
CA GLU A 165 -30.09 13.16 8.31
C GLU A 165 -29.14 12.17 9.03
N GLY A 166 -27.87 12.10 8.62
CA GLY A 166 -26.86 11.24 9.23
C GLY A 166 -26.26 11.76 10.55
N LEU A 167 -26.44 13.05 10.88
CA LEU A 167 -25.77 13.68 12.04
C LEU A 167 -26.09 13.02 13.38
N PRO A 168 -27.35 12.64 13.71
CA PRO A 168 -27.66 11.99 14.97
C PRO A 168 -26.93 10.66 15.13
N GLN A 169 -26.92 9.83 14.07
CA GLN A 169 -26.25 8.53 14.07
C GLN A 169 -24.73 8.69 14.15
N PHE A 170 -24.17 9.63 13.39
CA PHE A 170 -22.74 9.93 13.41
C PHE A 170 -22.27 10.34 14.81
N ARG A 171 -23.01 11.22 15.49
CA ARG A 171 -22.69 11.64 16.87
C ARG A 171 -22.59 10.45 17.81
N GLU A 172 -23.59 9.57 17.79
CA GLU A 172 -23.63 8.39 18.66
C GLU A 172 -22.48 7.42 18.36
N GLN A 173 -22.23 7.16 17.07
CA GLN A 173 -21.15 6.27 16.62
C GLN A 173 -19.78 6.83 17.00
N LEU A 174 -19.53 8.12 16.76
CA LEU A 174 -18.29 8.77 17.15
C LEU A 174 -18.06 8.74 18.66
N ALA A 175 -19.08 9.06 19.47
CA ALA A 175 -18.95 9.03 20.93
C ALA A 175 -18.63 7.62 21.44
N ARG A 176 -19.30 6.60 20.92
CA ARG A 176 -19.02 5.19 21.23
C ARG A 176 -17.61 4.79 20.79
N TYR A 177 -17.21 5.17 19.57
CA TYR A 177 -15.89 4.86 19.04
C TYR A 177 -14.77 5.49 19.87
N LEU A 178 -14.90 6.77 20.23
CA LEU A 178 -13.91 7.45 21.07
C LEU A 178 -13.84 6.87 22.47
N ARG A 179 -14.98 6.55 23.11
CA ARG A 179 -15.01 5.87 24.42
C ARG A 179 -14.26 4.55 24.38
N HIS A 180 -14.50 3.76 23.33
CA HIS A 180 -13.80 2.49 23.13
C HIS A 180 -12.31 2.70 22.89
N LEU A 181 -11.94 3.61 21.98
CA LEU A 181 -10.56 3.89 21.61
C LEU A 181 -9.73 4.34 22.83
N LYS A 182 -10.25 5.23 23.68
CA LYS A 182 -9.52 5.77 24.85
C LYS A 182 -9.44 4.84 26.07
N SER A 183 -10.22 3.77 26.09
CA SER A 183 -10.34 2.87 27.26
C SER A 183 -9.51 1.59 27.17
N HIS A 184 -8.50 1.56 26.30
CA HIS A 184 -7.69 0.36 26.05
C HIS A 184 -6.19 0.67 26.07
N ALA A 185 -5.41 -0.17 26.77
CA ALA A 185 -3.97 -0.03 26.93
C ALA A 185 -3.22 -0.65 25.73
N TYR A 186 -3.15 0.09 24.62
CA TYR A 186 -2.45 -0.36 23.41
C TYR A 186 -0.95 -0.56 23.65
N ASN A 187 -0.29 0.33 24.40
CA ASN A 187 1.10 0.13 24.83
C ASN A 187 1.27 -0.96 25.91
N GLY A 188 0.17 -1.45 26.49
CA GLY A 188 0.12 -2.47 27.55
C GLY A 188 0.17 -1.93 28.98
N THR A 189 0.33 -0.63 29.20
CA THR A 189 0.50 -0.05 30.55
C THR A 189 -0.34 1.19 30.84
N SER A 190 -0.72 1.98 29.83
CA SER A 190 -1.46 3.23 30.02
C SER A 190 -2.50 3.45 28.93
N ALA A 191 -3.54 4.23 29.25
CA ALA A 191 -4.50 4.70 28.27
C ALA A 191 -3.83 5.65 27.24
N PRO A 192 -4.23 5.60 25.97
CA PRO A 192 -3.69 6.48 24.94
C PRO A 192 -4.20 7.91 25.11
N ARG A 193 -3.39 8.87 24.68
CA ARG A 193 -3.85 10.25 24.40
C ARG A 193 -4.46 10.28 23.01
N VAL A 194 -5.73 10.62 22.90
CA VAL A 194 -6.47 10.62 21.62
C VAL A 194 -6.70 12.06 21.18
N VAL A 195 -6.39 12.36 19.93
CA VAL A 195 -6.71 13.62 19.27
C VAL A 195 -7.52 13.32 18.01
N LEU A 196 -8.74 13.87 17.95
CA LEU A 196 -9.59 13.85 16.78
C LEU A 196 -9.20 15.01 15.86
N VAL A 197 -8.96 14.72 14.59
CA VAL A 197 -8.63 15.69 13.55
C VAL A 197 -9.85 15.84 12.66
N SER A 198 -10.31 17.08 12.45
CA SER A 198 -11.43 17.36 11.57
C SER A 198 -11.12 16.94 10.12
N PRO A 199 -12.15 16.80 9.26
CA PRO A 199 -11.92 16.82 7.82
C PRO A 199 -11.24 18.12 7.40
N ILE A 200 -10.53 18.09 6.27
CA ILE A 200 -10.13 19.29 5.53
C ILE A 200 -11.32 19.88 4.77
N ALA A 201 -11.20 21.12 4.31
CA ALA A 201 -12.12 21.65 3.31
C ALA A 201 -11.92 21.00 1.94
N ASN A 202 -12.98 20.99 1.13
CA ASN A 202 -12.89 20.75 -0.30
C ASN A 202 -12.63 22.07 -1.04
N GLU A 203 -12.02 21.96 -2.21
CA GLU A 203 -11.58 23.07 -3.06
C GLU A 203 -12.42 23.14 -4.34
N ASN A 204 -12.80 24.35 -4.75
CA ASN A 204 -13.34 24.55 -6.09
C ASN A 204 -12.19 24.54 -7.08
N ILE A 205 -12.15 23.54 -7.97
CA ILE A 205 -11.20 23.48 -9.07
C ILE A 205 -11.93 23.71 -10.41
N ALA A 206 -11.17 23.99 -11.48
CA ALA A 206 -11.75 24.35 -12.78
C ALA A 206 -12.81 23.35 -13.30
N ALA A 207 -12.63 22.06 -13.02
CA ALA A 207 -13.54 21.00 -13.47
C ALA A 207 -14.76 20.80 -12.57
N ILE A 208 -14.70 21.16 -11.29
CA ILE A 208 -15.75 20.83 -10.31
C ILE A 208 -15.80 21.87 -9.17
N PRO A 209 -16.99 22.44 -8.86
CA PRO A 209 -17.17 23.33 -7.72
C PRO A 209 -17.33 22.51 -6.42
N ALA A 210 -16.30 21.74 -6.03
CA ALA A 210 -16.41 20.78 -4.94
C ALA A 210 -16.58 21.43 -3.56
N ALA A 211 -16.06 22.64 -3.34
CA ALA A 211 -16.28 23.41 -2.11
C ALA A 211 -17.75 23.77 -1.95
N ASP A 212 -18.35 24.35 -2.99
CA ASP A 212 -19.75 24.79 -3.00
C ASP A 212 -20.71 23.62 -2.76
N LEU A 213 -20.36 22.44 -3.28
CA LEU A 213 -21.16 21.23 -3.16
C LEU A 213 -21.07 20.55 -1.79
N ASN A 214 -19.95 20.70 -1.07
CA ASN A 214 -19.64 19.83 0.07
C ASN A 214 -19.32 20.55 1.39
N ASN A 215 -18.74 21.76 1.36
CA ASN A 215 -18.14 22.36 2.55
C ASN A 215 -19.14 22.69 3.66
N ALA A 216 -20.35 23.13 3.32
CA ALA A 216 -21.40 23.37 4.33
C ALA A 216 -21.72 22.11 5.13
N ARG A 217 -21.76 20.95 4.45
CA ARG A 217 -22.02 19.64 5.07
C ARG A 217 -20.82 19.18 5.89
N ILE A 218 -19.60 19.27 5.34
CA ILE A 218 -18.38 18.89 6.03
C ILE A 218 -18.20 19.70 7.33
N GLN A 219 -18.43 21.01 7.28
CA GLN A 219 -18.35 21.90 8.43
C GLN A 219 -19.33 21.49 9.54
N THR A 220 -20.54 21.06 9.19
CA THR A 220 -21.53 20.59 10.16
C THR A 220 -21.08 19.31 10.86
N TYR A 221 -20.45 18.37 10.14
CA TYR A 221 -19.87 17.16 10.73
C TYR A 221 -18.65 17.47 11.60
N ALA A 222 -17.77 18.39 11.16
CA ALA A 222 -16.64 18.87 11.96
C ALA A 222 -17.09 19.49 13.30
N LYS A 223 -18.19 20.25 13.28
CA LYS A 223 -18.78 20.78 14.52
C LYS A 223 -19.26 19.68 15.45
N VAL A 224 -19.94 18.65 14.95
CA VAL A 224 -20.32 17.49 15.77
C VAL A 224 -19.09 16.80 16.34
N MET A 225 -18.03 16.65 15.56
CA MET A 225 -16.76 16.09 16.01
C MET A 225 -16.16 16.88 17.17
N GLN A 226 -16.13 18.20 17.07
CA GLN A 226 -15.64 19.08 18.14
C GLN A 226 -16.45 18.88 19.44
N GLU A 227 -17.78 18.88 19.35
CA GLU A 227 -18.66 18.74 20.51
C GLU A 227 -18.50 17.38 21.19
N VAL A 228 -18.41 16.30 20.40
CA VAL A 228 -18.21 14.94 20.93
C VAL A 228 -16.81 14.81 21.53
N ALA A 229 -15.77 15.36 20.89
CA ALA A 229 -14.42 15.33 21.42
C ALA A 229 -14.33 16.00 22.80
N ALA A 230 -15.00 17.15 22.97
CA ALA A 230 -15.10 17.84 24.25
C ALA A 230 -15.85 17.00 25.29
N ALA A 231 -17.00 16.41 24.93
CA ALA A 231 -17.79 15.56 25.83
C ALA A 231 -17.02 14.29 26.27
N GLU A 232 -16.23 13.71 25.36
CA GLU A 232 -15.41 12.53 25.62
C GLU A 232 -14.01 12.87 26.15
N GLY A 233 -13.69 14.14 26.38
CA GLY A 233 -12.40 14.56 26.95
C GLY A 233 -11.17 14.16 26.11
N VAL A 234 -11.32 14.08 24.79
CA VAL A 234 -10.21 13.86 23.85
C VAL A 234 -9.82 15.19 23.19
N GLY A 235 -8.59 15.27 22.66
CA GLY A 235 -8.16 16.46 21.92
C GLY A 235 -8.96 16.62 20.63
N TYR A 236 -9.14 17.86 20.17
CA TYR A 236 -9.73 18.16 18.87
C TYR A 236 -8.89 19.20 18.15
N VAL A 237 -8.47 18.89 16.92
CA VAL A 237 -7.77 19.82 16.04
C VAL A 237 -8.66 20.10 14.82
N ASP A 238 -8.99 21.38 14.65
CA ASP A 238 -9.65 21.87 13.45
C ASP A 238 -8.62 22.16 12.36
N VAL A 239 -8.65 21.35 11.31
CA VAL A 239 -7.91 21.59 10.07
C VAL A 239 -8.83 22.06 8.93
N PHE A 240 -10.15 22.07 9.13
CA PHE A 240 -11.11 22.49 8.11
C PHE A 240 -10.94 23.98 7.81
N THR A 241 -11.03 24.83 8.84
CA THR A 241 -10.93 26.28 8.68
C THR A 241 -9.62 26.76 8.06
N PRO A 242 -8.42 26.32 8.54
CA PRO A 242 -7.17 26.77 7.92
C PRO A 242 -6.98 26.24 6.50
N THR A 243 -7.44 25.03 6.18
CA THR A 243 -7.37 24.53 4.79
C THR A 243 -8.35 25.24 3.86
N GLN A 244 -9.55 25.56 4.35
CA GLN A 244 -10.51 26.40 3.61
C GLN A 244 -9.87 27.74 3.24
N GLN A 245 -9.25 28.41 4.22
CA GLN A 245 -8.58 29.69 3.99
C GLN A 245 -7.41 29.56 3.00
N ALA A 246 -6.63 28.47 3.09
CA ALA A 246 -5.54 28.23 2.16
C ALA A 246 -6.04 28.05 0.71
N MET A 247 -7.18 27.38 0.54
CA MET A 247 -7.82 27.11 -0.75
C MET A 247 -8.52 28.34 -1.36
N GLU A 248 -8.69 29.45 -0.62
CA GLU A 248 -9.16 30.71 -1.18
C GLU A 248 -8.07 31.45 -1.99
N SER A 249 -6.80 31.01 -1.88
CA SER A 249 -5.67 31.63 -2.57
C SER A 249 -5.67 31.30 -4.07
N LEU A 250 -5.65 32.32 -4.92
CA LEU A 250 -5.73 32.21 -6.39
C LEU A 250 -4.41 31.76 -7.08
N GLY A 251 -3.50 31.11 -6.36
CA GLY A 251 -2.17 30.76 -6.88
C GLY A 251 -2.17 29.47 -7.70
N SER A 252 -2.53 28.37 -7.05
CA SER A 252 -2.57 27.00 -7.58
C SER A 252 -3.62 26.21 -6.80
N ASP A 253 -4.25 25.23 -7.45
CA ASP A 253 -5.11 24.27 -6.76
C ASP A 253 -4.26 23.48 -5.74
N LEU A 254 -4.75 23.33 -4.51
CA LEU A 254 -4.15 22.52 -3.45
C LEU A 254 -4.63 21.06 -3.47
N THR A 255 -5.57 20.73 -4.36
CA THR A 255 -6.14 19.40 -4.54
C THR A 255 -5.99 18.90 -5.97
N ILE A 256 -5.98 17.58 -6.15
CA ILE A 256 -5.93 16.95 -7.48
C ILE A 256 -7.31 16.75 -8.10
N ASN A 257 -8.38 16.85 -7.30
CA ASN A 257 -9.76 16.55 -7.74
C ASN A 257 -10.83 17.30 -6.93
N GLY A 258 -10.48 18.39 -6.26
CA GLY A 258 -11.38 19.16 -5.39
C GLY A 258 -11.56 18.59 -3.98
N ALA A 259 -11.00 17.41 -3.67
CA ALA A 259 -11.12 16.79 -2.35
C ALA A 259 -9.80 16.22 -1.80
N HIS A 260 -8.97 15.62 -2.65
CA HIS A 260 -7.71 15.01 -2.22
C HIS A 260 -6.55 15.96 -2.47
N LEU A 261 -5.78 16.26 -1.42
CA LEU A 261 -4.66 17.19 -1.48
C LEU A 261 -3.56 16.69 -2.44
N ASN A 262 -2.91 17.64 -3.10
CA ASN A 262 -1.59 17.47 -3.73
C ASN A 262 -0.47 17.73 -2.69
N GLU A 263 0.78 17.83 -3.13
CA GLU A 263 1.92 18.07 -2.23
C GLU A 263 1.83 19.40 -1.47
N GLU A 264 1.54 20.50 -2.16
CA GLU A 264 1.36 21.82 -1.54
C GLU A 264 0.20 21.83 -0.55
N GLY A 265 -0.90 21.15 -0.90
CA GLY A 265 -2.04 20.95 -0.01
C GLY A 265 -1.69 20.15 1.24
N TYR A 266 -0.89 19.08 1.13
CA TYR A 266 -0.41 18.32 2.29
C TYR A 266 0.56 19.11 3.17
N ALA A 267 1.36 20.01 2.59
CA ALA A 267 2.19 20.93 3.36
C ALA A 267 1.32 21.93 4.16
N ALA A 268 0.28 22.50 3.54
CA ALA A 268 -0.67 23.39 4.21
C ALA A 268 -1.44 22.67 5.33
N PHE A 269 -1.94 21.46 5.06
CA PHE A 269 -2.59 20.61 6.06
C PHE A 269 -1.66 20.26 7.22
N ALA A 270 -0.41 19.90 6.96
CA ALA A 270 0.54 19.56 8.01
C ALA A 270 0.85 20.77 8.91
N ASN A 271 0.96 21.98 8.35
CA ASN A 271 1.11 23.21 9.13
C ASN A 271 -0.12 23.49 10.00
N ALA A 272 -1.33 23.35 9.44
CA ALA A 272 -2.57 23.51 10.19
C ALA A 272 -2.69 22.49 11.35
N LEU A 273 -2.37 21.22 11.08
CA LEU A 273 -2.36 20.17 12.09
C LEU A 273 -1.32 20.45 13.18
N TYR A 274 -0.11 20.87 12.80
CA TYR A 274 0.95 21.23 13.74
C TYR A 274 0.51 22.39 14.66
N GLU A 275 -0.03 23.47 14.08
CA GLU A 275 -0.52 24.62 14.83
C GLU A 275 -1.64 24.23 15.80
N GLY A 276 -2.58 23.39 15.36
CA GLY A 276 -3.65 22.88 16.23
C GLY A 276 -3.14 21.96 17.33
N LEU A 277 -2.16 21.10 17.04
CA LEU A 277 -1.58 20.20 18.02
C LEU A 277 -0.76 20.95 19.08
N PHE A 278 0.04 21.94 18.67
CA PHE A 278 1.07 22.51 19.53
C PHE A 278 0.84 23.98 19.90
N SER A 279 -0.20 24.62 19.35
CA SER A 279 -0.52 26.04 19.55
C SER A 279 0.64 26.98 19.27
N GLU A 280 1.46 26.63 18.29
CA GLU A 280 2.59 27.45 17.82
C GLU A 280 2.73 27.27 16.30
N ARG A 281 3.29 28.27 15.63
CA ARG A 281 3.49 28.24 14.19
C ARG A 281 4.44 27.11 13.79
N ALA A 282 4.09 26.38 12.74
CA ALA A 282 4.97 25.35 12.17
C ALA A 282 6.31 25.96 11.72
N PRO A 283 7.46 25.34 12.08
CA PRO A 283 8.75 25.76 11.57
C PRO A 283 8.86 25.44 10.07
N ALA A 284 9.88 26.01 9.42
CA ALA A 284 10.25 25.56 8.07
C ALA A 284 10.60 24.06 8.10
N ILE A 285 10.13 23.31 7.10
CA ILE A 285 10.37 21.88 7.04
C ILE A 285 11.82 21.57 6.63
N SER A 286 12.41 20.58 7.28
CA SER A 286 13.70 20.00 6.96
C SER A 286 13.48 18.93 5.90
N GLU A 287 13.82 19.26 4.66
CA GLU A 287 13.66 18.30 3.56
C GLU A 287 14.44 17.00 3.71
N PRO A 288 15.67 17.02 4.28
CA PRO A 288 16.35 15.78 4.61
C PRO A 288 15.53 14.88 5.56
N VAL A 289 14.89 15.43 6.59
CA VAL A 289 14.04 14.66 7.51
C VAL A 289 12.80 14.13 6.79
N ARG A 290 12.12 15.00 6.04
CA ARG A 290 10.92 14.65 5.29
C ARG A 290 11.17 13.52 4.28
N GLN A 291 12.30 13.53 3.57
CA GLN A 291 12.61 12.48 2.61
C GLN A 291 12.81 11.11 3.28
N ILE A 292 13.47 11.05 4.44
CA ILE A 292 13.62 9.81 5.21
C ILE A 292 12.28 9.34 5.74
N VAL A 293 11.40 10.27 6.17
CA VAL A 293 10.02 9.94 6.56
C VAL A 293 9.24 9.30 5.41
N ILE A 294 9.37 9.82 4.18
CA ILE A 294 8.70 9.24 3.00
C ILE A 294 9.23 7.82 2.73
N ASP A 295 10.54 7.63 2.78
CA ASP A 295 11.17 6.31 2.60
C ASP A 295 10.70 5.32 3.69
N LYS A 296 10.73 5.75 4.96
CA LYS A 296 10.23 4.98 6.12
C LYS A 296 8.76 4.60 5.95
N ASN A 297 7.92 5.54 5.52
CA ASN A 297 6.50 5.29 5.29
C ASN A 297 6.27 4.24 4.21
N ARG A 298 7.05 4.26 3.13
CA ARG A 298 6.98 3.25 2.06
C ARG A 298 7.35 1.86 2.57
N GLU A 299 8.42 1.72 3.36
CA GLU A 299 8.81 0.43 3.93
C GLU A 299 7.77 -0.07 4.95
N TYR A 300 7.26 0.82 5.80
CA TYR A 300 6.21 0.46 6.75
C TYR A 300 4.90 0.10 6.05
N PHE A 301 4.53 0.78 4.97
CA PHE A 301 3.33 0.43 4.19
C PHE A 301 3.42 -0.98 3.61
N ARG A 302 4.59 -1.38 3.09
CA ARG A 302 4.83 -2.76 2.61
C ARG A 302 4.73 -3.79 3.73
N ARG A 303 5.10 -3.42 4.96
CA ARG A 303 4.92 -4.24 6.17
C ARG A 303 3.47 -4.33 6.63
N TYR A 304 2.78 -3.21 6.68
CA TYR A 304 1.42 -3.10 7.21
C TYR A 304 0.41 -3.66 6.22
N ARG A 305 0.52 -3.28 4.94
CA ARG A 305 -0.36 -3.67 3.83
C ARG A 305 0.45 -4.19 2.64
N PRO A 306 0.98 -5.43 2.73
CA PRO A 306 1.59 -6.05 1.57
C PRO A 306 0.55 -6.19 0.46
N LEU A 307 0.95 -5.81 -0.77
CA LEU A 307 0.07 -5.79 -1.96
C LEU A 307 -0.73 -7.10 -2.08
N ASN A 308 -0.04 -8.23 -1.96
CA ASN A 308 -0.67 -9.53 -2.04
C ASN A 308 -0.99 -10.10 -0.66
N THR A 309 -2.01 -9.52 -0.02
CA THR A 309 -2.45 -9.92 1.32
C THR A 309 -2.93 -11.38 1.37
N PHE A 310 -3.30 -11.99 0.23
CA PHE A 310 -3.74 -13.38 0.17
C PHE A 310 -2.62 -14.40 0.51
N TYR A 311 -1.35 -14.05 0.25
CA TYR A 311 -0.19 -14.84 0.70
C TYR A 311 0.28 -14.49 2.11
N TYR A 312 -0.13 -13.34 2.65
CA TYR A 312 0.21 -12.93 4.00
C TYR A 312 -0.80 -13.48 5.03
N THR A 313 -2.05 -13.01 4.99
CA THR A 313 -3.10 -13.37 5.97
C THR A 313 -4.18 -14.29 5.40
N GLY A 314 -4.32 -14.35 4.07
CA GLY A 314 -5.34 -15.14 3.38
C GLY A 314 -4.98 -16.61 3.13
N GLY A 315 -5.71 -17.26 2.22
CA GLY A 315 -5.68 -18.72 2.02
C GLY A 315 -4.38 -19.31 1.43
N ARG A 316 -3.45 -18.49 0.93
CA ARG A 316 -2.13 -18.93 0.43
C ARG A 316 -0.99 -18.64 1.41
N ASN A 317 -1.29 -18.38 2.68
CA ASN A 317 -0.28 -18.12 3.73
C ASN A 317 0.38 -19.39 4.33
N LYS A 318 0.29 -20.54 3.66
CA LYS A 318 0.80 -21.85 4.12
C LYS A 318 1.51 -22.58 2.97
N ALA A 319 1.93 -23.83 3.21
CA ALA A 319 2.71 -24.78 2.39
C ALA A 319 2.62 -24.79 0.83
N TYR A 320 1.68 -24.09 0.19
CA TYR A 320 1.64 -23.87 -1.27
C TYR A 320 1.97 -22.42 -1.69
N GLY A 321 2.24 -21.53 -0.74
CA GLY A 321 2.60 -20.13 -0.96
C GLY A 321 4.09 -19.86 -0.81
N TYR A 322 4.48 -18.62 -1.11
CA TYR A 322 5.83 -18.12 -0.91
C TYR A 322 6.11 -18.02 0.61
N LEU A 323 6.87 -18.98 1.14
CA LEU A 323 7.18 -19.11 2.58
C LEU A 323 8.05 -17.97 3.13
N ASP A 324 8.51 -17.05 2.28
CA ASP A 324 9.36 -15.92 2.63
C ASP A 324 8.60 -14.65 3.03
N PHE A 325 7.26 -14.64 2.99
CA PHE A 325 6.48 -13.46 3.39
C PHE A 325 6.76 -13.03 4.83
N LEU A 326 6.74 -13.94 5.81
CA LEU A 326 7.03 -13.58 7.21
C LEU A 326 8.49 -13.16 7.44
N PRO A 327 9.50 -13.84 6.86
CA PRO A 327 10.86 -13.32 6.79
C PRO A 327 10.99 -11.93 6.14
N ALA A 328 10.21 -11.64 5.10
CA ALA A 328 10.16 -10.33 4.46
C ALA A 328 9.54 -9.28 5.41
N MET A 329 8.46 -9.63 6.11
CA MET A 329 7.84 -8.75 7.13
C MET A 329 8.83 -8.38 8.24
N ARG A 330 9.64 -9.34 8.74
CA ARG A 330 10.75 -9.05 9.66
C ARG A 330 11.69 -7.98 9.08
N ASN A 331 12.12 -8.17 7.84
CA ASN A 331 13.09 -7.28 7.21
C ASN A 331 12.51 -5.88 6.95
N PHE A 332 11.22 -5.74 6.62
CA PHE A 332 10.56 -4.44 6.55
C PHE A 332 10.45 -3.75 7.91
N GLU A 333 10.21 -4.49 9.01
CA GLU A 333 10.25 -3.93 10.37
C GLU A 333 11.65 -3.39 10.70
N LEU A 334 12.71 -4.15 10.37
CA LEU A 334 14.09 -3.72 10.57
C LEU A 334 14.42 -2.47 9.75
N LEU A 335 14.01 -2.41 8.47
CA LEU A 335 14.18 -1.22 7.64
C LEU A 335 13.45 -0.03 8.26
N THR A 336 12.19 -0.21 8.67
CA THR A 336 11.39 0.86 9.28
C THR A 336 12.08 1.42 10.53
N GLN A 337 12.55 0.53 11.42
CA GLN A 337 13.26 0.94 12.63
C GLN A 337 14.57 1.68 12.32
N GLN A 338 15.36 1.20 11.35
CA GLN A 338 16.58 1.88 10.94
C GLN A 338 16.30 3.29 10.42
N HIS A 339 15.20 3.49 9.70
CA HIS A 339 14.81 4.83 9.24
C HIS A 339 14.31 5.71 10.40
N ASP A 340 13.62 5.16 11.40
CA ASP A 340 13.26 5.92 12.62
C ASP A 340 14.54 6.45 13.30
N GLU A 341 15.55 5.59 13.49
CA GLU A 341 16.84 5.96 14.08
C GLU A 341 17.56 7.05 13.28
N MET A 342 17.52 6.96 11.93
CA MET A 342 18.07 8.00 11.06
C MET A 342 17.31 9.33 11.17
N ILE A 343 15.99 9.30 11.30
CA ILE A 343 15.15 10.49 11.53
C ILE A 343 15.53 11.15 12.84
N TRP A 344 15.72 10.38 13.92
CA TRP A 344 16.10 10.92 15.24
C TRP A 344 17.49 11.56 15.21
N GLU A 345 18.49 10.87 14.65
CA GLU A 345 19.85 11.42 14.51
C GLU A 345 19.84 12.69 13.66
N LEU A 346 19.13 12.70 12.54
CA LEU A 346 19.05 13.85 11.65
C LEU A 346 18.28 15.02 12.25
N ALA A 347 17.19 14.77 12.97
CA ALA A 347 16.43 15.82 13.66
C ALA A 347 17.24 16.46 14.79
N ARG A 348 18.04 15.67 15.52
CA ARG A 348 18.89 16.14 16.62
C ARG A 348 20.17 16.84 16.15
N GLU A 349 20.85 16.29 15.15
CA GLU A 349 22.21 16.70 14.78
C GLU A 349 22.28 17.51 13.48
N GLY A 350 21.20 17.51 12.69
CA GLY A 350 21.14 18.18 11.39
C GLY A 350 22.07 17.56 10.33
N LYS A 351 22.60 16.36 10.58
CA LYS A 351 23.55 15.65 9.71
C LYS A 351 22.97 14.33 9.25
N ILE A 352 23.24 13.98 7.99
CA ILE A 352 22.86 12.68 7.44
C ILE A 352 23.76 11.61 8.08
N PRO A 353 23.18 10.56 8.70
CA PRO A 353 23.94 9.51 9.38
C PRO A 353 24.98 8.82 8.49
N ALA A 354 26.13 8.44 9.05
CA ALA A 354 27.23 7.83 8.29
C ALA A 354 26.91 6.49 7.56
N PRO A 355 26.03 5.57 8.05
CA PRO A 355 25.69 4.37 7.28
C PRO A 355 24.72 4.65 6.12
N ALA A 356 24.14 5.86 6.06
CA ALA A 356 23.26 6.27 4.97
C ALA A 356 24.09 6.66 3.74
N SER A 357 24.21 5.76 2.78
CA SER A 357 24.67 6.17 1.44
C SER A 357 23.48 6.70 0.65
N ARG A 358 23.62 7.92 0.12
CA ARG A 358 22.76 8.42 -0.95
C ARG A 358 22.88 7.48 -2.14
N VAL A 359 21.80 6.79 -2.48
CA VAL A 359 21.71 6.07 -3.76
C VAL A 359 21.12 7.03 -4.78
N ALA A 360 21.41 6.78 -6.07
CA ALA A 360 20.97 7.60 -7.19
C ALA A 360 19.51 8.10 -7.03
N GLU A 361 19.25 9.34 -7.47
CA GLU A 361 17.91 9.89 -7.52
C GLU A 361 17.04 9.02 -8.44
N ALA A 362 16.13 8.26 -7.85
CA ALA A 362 15.00 7.74 -8.60
C ALA A 362 13.89 8.79 -8.49
N ARG A 363 13.55 9.43 -9.62
CA ARG A 363 12.42 10.38 -9.72
C ARG A 363 12.51 11.58 -8.75
N GLY A 364 13.71 12.12 -8.51
CA GLY A 364 13.92 13.28 -7.64
C GLY A 364 13.84 13.00 -6.14
N GLN A 365 13.73 11.74 -5.73
CA GLN A 365 13.75 11.32 -4.33
C GLN A 365 15.11 10.73 -3.98
N LEU A 366 15.75 11.29 -2.95
CA LEU A 366 17.00 10.79 -2.42
C LEU A 366 16.74 9.51 -1.62
N GLN A 367 17.14 8.35 -2.15
CA GLN A 367 17.02 7.10 -1.40
C GLN A 367 18.19 6.93 -0.44
N ILE A 368 17.87 6.63 0.81
CA ILE A 368 18.87 6.25 1.81
C ILE A 368 18.87 4.73 1.95
N LYS A 369 19.98 4.09 1.53
CA LYS A 369 20.14 2.65 1.75
C LYS A 369 20.52 2.38 3.19
N ALA A 370 19.64 1.75 3.94
CA ALA A 370 19.95 1.25 5.27
C ALA A 370 20.82 -0.02 5.20
N SER A 371 21.68 -0.21 6.20
CA SER A 371 22.72 -1.26 6.19
C SER A 371 22.21 -2.64 6.63
N HIS A 372 22.75 -3.68 5.97
CA HIS A 372 22.65 -5.13 6.24
C HIS A 372 21.30 -5.66 6.75
N LEU A 373 20.46 -6.11 5.83
CA LEU A 373 19.35 -7.00 6.16
C LEU A 373 19.85 -8.43 6.33
N PRO A 374 19.30 -9.20 7.29
CA PRO A 374 19.52 -10.64 7.31
C PRO A 374 19.01 -11.25 6.00
N SER A 375 19.70 -12.27 5.50
CA SER A 375 19.23 -13.01 4.33
C SER A 375 17.82 -13.56 4.56
N LEU A 376 17.04 -13.62 3.49
CA LEU A 376 15.80 -14.37 3.49
C LEU A 376 16.15 -15.87 3.48
N PRO A 377 15.42 -16.72 4.22
CA PRO A 377 15.59 -18.16 4.14
C PRO A 377 15.37 -18.63 2.70
N GLU A 378 16.03 -19.73 2.34
CA GLU A 378 15.71 -20.41 1.08
C GLU A 378 14.25 -20.86 1.10
N THR A 379 13.51 -20.57 0.03
CA THR A 379 12.14 -21.02 -0.15
C THR A 379 12.12 -22.36 -0.88
N SER A 380 11.18 -23.23 -0.54
CA SER A 380 10.84 -24.33 -1.44
C SER A 380 10.26 -23.69 -2.70
N GLN A 381 10.94 -23.86 -3.83
CA GLN A 381 10.29 -23.64 -5.12
C GLN A 381 8.98 -24.44 -5.15
N ALA A 382 7.95 -23.88 -5.79
CA ALA A 382 6.70 -24.60 -6.00
C ALA A 382 7.01 -26.00 -6.55
N ARG A 383 6.27 -27.01 -6.07
CA ARG A 383 6.50 -28.44 -6.31
C ARG A 383 6.90 -28.73 -7.76
N GLY A 384 8.05 -29.38 -7.93
CA GLY A 384 8.62 -29.69 -9.24
C GLY A 384 9.15 -28.42 -9.87
N ALA A 385 10.47 -28.23 -9.81
CA ALA A 385 11.14 -27.37 -10.76
C ALA A 385 10.61 -27.79 -12.15
N ASN A 386 9.82 -26.92 -12.79
CA ASN A 386 9.61 -27.07 -14.21
C ASN A 386 11.02 -27.10 -14.78
N GLU A 387 11.43 -28.22 -15.38
CA GLU A 387 12.52 -28.15 -16.34
C GLU A 387 12.00 -27.22 -17.42
N TRP A 388 12.45 -25.97 -17.37
CA TRP A 388 12.08 -24.96 -18.35
C TRP A 388 12.64 -25.44 -19.67
N LEU A 389 11.75 -25.91 -20.54
CA LEU A 389 12.11 -26.26 -21.90
C LEU A 389 12.59 -25.00 -22.61
N SER A 390 13.52 -25.14 -23.55
CA SER A 390 13.76 -24.04 -24.47
C SER A 390 12.47 -23.76 -25.25
N PRO A 391 12.25 -22.54 -25.76
CA PRO A 391 11.07 -22.24 -26.57
C PRO A 391 10.86 -23.22 -27.75
N VAL A 392 11.96 -23.73 -28.32
CA VAL A 392 11.93 -24.72 -29.40
C VAL A 392 11.50 -26.10 -28.91
N ASP A 393 12.00 -26.54 -27.76
CA ASP A 393 11.63 -27.82 -27.17
C ASP A 393 10.17 -27.78 -26.69
N GLU A 394 9.72 -26.68 -26.06
CA GLU A 394 8.33 -26.49 -25.67
C GLU A 394 7.39 -26.50 -26.88
N TYR A 395 7.77 -25.80 -27.95
CA TYR A 395 7.03 -25.83 -29.22
C TYR A 395 6.91 -27.25 -29.80
N SER A 396 7.93 -28.10 -29.64
CA SER A 396 7.92 -29.47 -30.16
C SER A 396 6.94 -30.41 -29.46
N GLU A 397 6.49 -30.05 -28.25
CA GLU A 397 5.49 -30.79 -27.46
C GLU A 397 4.05 -30.42 -27.85
N PHE A 398 3.84 -29.46 -28.76
CA PHE A 398 2.50 -29.02 -29.16
C PHE A 398 1.87 -30.02 -30.14
N GLU A 399 0.68 -30.51 -29.82
CA GLU A 399 -0.19 -31.20 -30.78
C GLU A 399 -1.07 -30.17 -31.50
N ILE A 400 -0.72 -29.85 -32.76
CA ILE A 400 -1.38 -28.81 -33.53
C ILE A 400 -2.40 -29.43 -34.50
N ASP A 401 -3.65 -28.97 -34.46
CA ASP A 401 -4.67 -29.36 -35.44
C ASP A 401 -4.23 -28.88 -36.85
N PRO A 402 -4.32 -29.73 -37.90
CA PRO A 402 -3.81 -29.41 -39.23
C PRO A 402 -4.37 -28.13 -39.89
N ARG A 403 -5.43 -27.54 -39.35
CA ARG A 403 -6.01 -26.26 -39.81
C ARG A 403 -5.27 -25.02 -39.29
N PHE A 404 -4.38 -25.19 -38.32
CA PHE A 404 -3.66 -24.10 -37.67
C PHE A 404 -2.15 -24.23 -37.88
N GLU A 405 -1.50 -23.09 -37.90
CA GLU A 405 -0.05 -22.96 -37.78
C GLU A 405 0.24 -22.25 -36.45
N VAL A 406 1.27 -22.71 -35.76
CA VAL A 406 1.79 -22.08 -34.55
C VAL A 406 3.24 -21.70 -34.83
N ASN A 407 3.65 -20.53 -34.36
CA ASN A 407 5.02 -20.08 -34.47
C ASN A 407 5.44 -19.37 -33.18
N ILE A 408 6.75 -19.35 -32.92
CA ILE A 408 7.31 -18.59 -31.80
C ILE A 408 7.41 -17.12 -32.24
N PHE A 409 6.41 -16.32 -31.84
CA PHE A 409 6.37 -14.88 -32.14
C PHE A 409 7.47 -14.12 -31.37
N ALA A 410 7.65 -14.40 -30.08
CA ALA A 410 8.69 -13.82 -29.25
C ALA A 410 9.03 -14.74 -28.07
N ASP A 411 10.27 -14.67 -27.59
CA ASP A 411 10.72 -15.32 -26.36
C ASP A 411 11.74 -14.46 -25.59
N GLU A 412 12.00 -14.82 -24.34
CA GLU A 412 12.89 -14.10 -23.42
C GLU A 412 14.36 -14.04 -23.87
N THR A 413 14.80 -14.93 -24.76
CA THR A 413 16.15 -14.89 -25.35
C THR A 413 16.25 -13.88 -26.49
N MET A 414 15.13 -13.54 -27.13
CA MET A 414 15.05 -12.49 -28.16
C MET A 414 15.03 -11.09 -27.52
N PHE A 415 14.28 -10.93 -26.42
CA PHE A 415 14.08 -9.63 -25.77
C PHE A 415 14.21 -9.74 -24.24
N PRO A 416 15.28 -9.20 -23.62
CA PRO A 416 15.45 -9.22 -22.17
C PRO A 416 14.32 -8.55 -21.38
N GLU A 417 13.57 -7.64 -22.00
CA GLU A 417 12.41 -6.98 -21.38
C GLU A 417 11.19 -7.90 -21.27
N LEU A 418 11.10 -8.97 -22.07
CA LEU A 418 10.03 -9.97 -22.00
C LEU A 418 10.36 -10.96 -20.87
N ALA A 419 10.17 -10.53 -19.63
CA ALA A 419 10.43 -11.34 -18.44
C ALA A 419 9.16 -11.47 -17.60
N CYS A 420 8.78 -12.71 -17.24
CA CYS A 420 7.62 -12.99 -16.40
C CYS A 420 6.32 -12.29 -16.91
N PRO A 421 5.86 -12.60 -18.13
CA PRO A 421 4.65 -12.00 -18.69
C PRO A 421 3.41 -12.35 -17.86
N ILE A 422 2.64 -11.34 -17.44
CA ILE A 422 1.40 -11.50 -16.67
C ILE A 422 0.16 -11.40 -17.58
N GLN A 423 0.17 -10.46 -18.53
CA GLN A 423 -0.95 -10.23 -19.44
C GLN A 423 -0.42 -9.75 -20.78
N MET A 424 -1.12 -10.10 -21.87
CA MET A 424 -0.78 -9.64 -23.21
C MET A 424 -2.02 -9.25 -24.03
N ARG A 425 -1.85 -8.35 -24.99
CA ARG A 425 -2.92 -7.95 -25.93
C ARG A 425 -2.39 -7.42 -27.26
N TRP A 426 -3.04 -7.78 -28.36
CA TRP A 426 -2.78 -7.18 -29.67
C TRP A 426 -3.52 -5.85 -29.83
N ASP A 427 -2.84 -4.82 -30.34
CA ASP A 427 -3.49 -3.57 -30.73
C ASP A 427 -3.99 -3.59 -32.19
N SER A 428 -4.70 -2.54 -32.59
CA SER A 428 -5.25 -2.40 -33.95
C SER A 428 -4.21 -2.24 -35.05
N LYS A 429 -2.92 -2.09 -34.70
CA LYS A 429 -1.80 -2.03 -35.63
C LYS A 429 -1.08 -3.37 -35.75
N GLY A 430 -1.59 -4.43 -35.09
CA GLY A 430 -0.96 -5.74 -35.11
C GLY A 430 0.30 -5.81 -34.26
N ARG A 431 0.42 -5.00 -33.20
CA ARG A 431 1.54 -5.05 -32.24
C ARG A 431 1.12 -5.76 -30.97
N LEU A 432 1.98 -6.62 -30.42
CA LEU A 432 1.71 -7.35 -29.18
C LEU A 432 2.20 -6.54 -27.99
N TRP A 433 1.28 -6.15 -27.12
CA TRP A 433 1.59 -5.51 -25.85
C TRP A 433 1.70 -6.56 -24.76
N VAL A 434 2.69 -6.44 -23.88
CA VAL A 434 2.92 -7.40 -22.80
C VAL A 434 3.23 -6.69 -21.48
N SER A 435 2.47 -7.01 -20.45
CA SER A 435 2.76 -6.64 -19.07
C SER A 435 3.73 -7.64 -18.48
N CYS A 436 4.91 -7.19 -18.07
CA CYS A 436 6.02 -8.02 -17.58
C CYS A 436 6.28 -7.66 -16.12
N SER A 437 6.26 -8.65 -15.22
CA SER A 437 6.46 -8.41 -13.79
C SER A 437 7.43 -9.39 -13.17
N THR A 438 8.62 -8.88 -12.85
CA THR A 438 9.63 -9.58 -12.05
C THR A 438 9.45 -9.33 -10.55
N THR A 439 8.59 -8.37 -10.20
CA THR A 439 8.28 -7.98 -8.82
C THR A 439 7.12 -8.81 -8.23
N TYR A 440 6.29 -9.48 -9.04
CA TYR A 440 5.23 -10.34 -8.52
C TYR A 440 5.81 -11.49 -7.67
N PRO A 441 5.24 -11.83 -6.50
CA PRO A 441 3.94 -11.39 -5.95
C PRO A 441 3.99 -10.16 -5.04
N HIS A 442 5.18 -9.69 -4.64
CA HIS A 442 5.36 -8.48 -3.84
C HIS A 442 6.77 -7.89 -4.03
N VAL A 443 6.93 -6.61 -3.70
CA VAL A 443 8.27 -6.02 -3.56
C VAL A 443 8.96 -6.62 -2.34
N TYR A 444 10.19 -7.11 -2.50
CA TYR A 444 10.99 -7.60 -1.39
C TYR A 444 11.73 -6.47 -0.66
N PRO A 445 12.03 -6.64 0.64
CA PRO A 445 12.78 -5.65 1.43
C PRO A 445 14.09 -5.24 0.76
N GLY A 446 14.32 -3.93 0.65
CA GLY A 446 15.50 -3.37 0.01
C GLY A 446 15.47 -3.35 -1.52
N GLN A 447 14.35 -3.77 -2.12
CA GLN A 447 14.12 -3.67 -3.57
C GLN A 447 13.08 -2.59 -3.88
N GLN A 448 13.04 -2.19 -5.16
CA GLN A 448 12.02 -1.33 -5.72
C GLN A 448 11.33 -2.07 -6.86
N PRO A 449 10.03 -1.80 -7.12
CA PRO A 449 9.37 -2.32 -8.31
C PRO A 449 10.10 -1.83 -9.57
N ASN A 450 10.15 -2.66 -10.60
CA ASN A 450 10.77 -2.32 -11.89
C ASN A 450 10.06 -3.03 -13.05
N ASP A 451 8.74 -3.20 -12.91
CA ASP A 451 7.94 -3.91 -13.89
C ASP A 451 7.66 -3.03 -15.11
N LYS A 452 7.38 -3.66 -16.25
CA LYS A 452 7.33 -2.99 -17.56
C LYS A 452 6.07 -3.33 -18.34
N LEU A 453 5.61 -2.37 -19.12
CA LEU A 453 4.70 -2.59 -20.24
C LEU A 453 5.50 -2.43 -21.54
N ILE A 454 5.60 -3.50 -22.32
CA ILE A 454 6.37 -3.52 -23.57
C ILE A 454 5.47 -3.72 -24.79
N ILE A 455 5.98 -3.32 -25.95
CA ILE A 455 5.36 -3.49 -27.26
C ILE A 455 6.32 -4.28 -28.14
N LEU A 456 5.87 -5.40 -28.66
CA LEU A 456 6.57 -6.28 -29.59
C LEU A 456 5.97 -6.11 -30.99
N GLU A 457 6.83 -5.92 -31.98
CA GLU A 457 6.45 -5.64 -33.37
C GLU A 457 7.20 -6.61 -34.30
N ASP A 458 6.46 -7.15 -35.28
CA ASP A 458 7.00 -7.80 -36.47
C ASP A 458 6.97 -6.77 -37.60
N THR A 459 8.14 -6.22 -37.96
CA THR A 459 8.28 -5.15 -38.94
C THR A 459 8.58 -5.66 -40.35
N ASP A 460 8.95 -6.93 -40.50
CA ASP A 460 9.23 -7.56 -41.79
C ASP A 460 8.13 -8.54 -42.26
N GLY A 461 7.15 -8.84 -41.41
CA GLY A 461 5.99 -9.68 -41.70
C GLY A 461 6.28 -11.17 -41.72
N ASN A 462 7.39 -11.62 -41.11
CA ASN A 462 7.80 -13.03 -41.10
C ASN A 462 7.10 -13.86 -40.00
N GLY A 463 6.21 -13.24 -39.22
CA GLY A 463 5.50 -13.85 -38.10
C GLY A 463 6.28 -13.82 -36.79
N ARG A 464 7.46 -13.19 -36.71
CA ARG A 464 8.29 -13.12 -35.50
C ARG A 464 8.57 -11.67 -35.17
N ALA A 465 8.48 -11.31 -33.89
CA ALA A 465 8.85 -9.98 -33.44
C ALA A 465 10.35 -9.73 -33.68
N ASP A 466 10.68 -8.63 -34.34
CA ASP A 466 12.05 -8.15 -34.54
C ASP A 466 12.35 -6.87 -33.74
N LYS A 467 11.33 -6.29 -33.10
CA LYS A 467 11.45 -5.05 -32.35
C LYS A 467 10.69 -5.11 -31.02
N CYS A 468 11.36 -4.64 -29.97
CA CYS A 468 10.77 -4.42 -28.65
C CYS A 468 10.89 -2.94 -28.26
N THR A 469 9.79 -2.35 -27.80
CA THR A 469 9.74 -0.99 -27.26
C THR A 469 9.21 -1.04 -25.83
N THR A 470 9.95 -0.50 -24.87
CA THR A 470 9.40 -0.26 -23.52
C THR A 470 8.48 0.95 -23.59
N PHE A 471 7.18 0.74 -23.38
CA PHE A 471 6.17 1.80 -23.39
C PHE A 471 6.09 2.51 -22.03
N ALA A 472 6.12 1.71 -20.95
CA ALA A 472 6.17 2.20 -19.58
C ALA A 472 7.07 1.28 -18.74
N ASP A 473 7.81 1.87 -17.83
CA ASP A 473 8.69 1.18 -16.88
C ASP A 473 8.41 1.67 -15.45
N ASP A 474 9.10 1.06 -14.47
CA ASP A 474 8.99 1.39 -13.05
C ASP A 474 7.51 1.42 -12.61
N LEU A 475 6.82 0.36 -13.06
CA LEU A 475 5.44 0.02 -12.70
C LEU A 475 5.47 -0.87 -11.46
N HIS A 476 4.46 -0.72 -10.60
CA HIS A 476 4.31 -1.53 -9.39
C HIS A 476 3.31 -2.67 -9.64
N ILE A 477 3.81 -3.84 -10.09
CA ILE A 477 3.05 -5.08 -10.28
C ILE A 477 1.78 -4.85 -11.13
N PRO A 478 1.93 -4.46 -12.42
CA PRO A 478 0.82 -4.27 -13.34
C PRO A 478 0.18 -5.63 -13.69
N LEU A 479 -0.93 -5.95 -13.03
CA LEU A 479 -1.62 -7.23 -13.23
C LEU A 479 -2.44 -7.31 -14.53
N SER A 480 -2.78 -6.17 -15.14
CA SER A 480 -3.51 -6.10 -16.41
C SER A 480 -3.41 -4.69 -17.01
N PHE A 481 -3.70 -4.56 -18.31
CA PHE A 481 -3.94 -3.28 -18.98
C PHE A 481 -5.06 -3.44 -20.04
N GLU A 482 -5.71 -2.32 -20.36
CA GLU A 482 -6.77 -2.25 -21.36
C GLU A 482 -6.55 -1.04 -22.27
N PHE A 483 -6.97 -1.16 -23.54
CA PHE A 483 -7.01 -0.02 -24.45
C PHE A 483 -8.34 0.71 -24.25
N GLY A 484 -8.26 2.03 -24.06
CA GLY A 484 -9.42 2.90 -23.89
C GLY A 484 -10.12 3.29 -25.18
#